data_AF-A0A6G1Z1X8-F1
#
_entry.id   AF-A0A6G1Z1X8-F1
#
_cell.length_a   1.000
_cell.length_b   1.000
_cell.length_c   1.000
_cell.angle_alpha   90.00
_cell.angle_beta   90.00
_cell.angle_gamma   90.00
#
_symmetry.space_group_name_H-M   'P 1'
#
loop_
_entity.id
_entity.type
_entity.pdbx_description
1 polymer ?
#
loop_
_entity_poly.entity_id
_entity_poly.type
_entity_poly.pdbx_seq_one_letter_code
_entity_poly.pdbx_strand_id
1 'polypeptide(L)'
;MEFLDSERGQAVQVGAILLFGFLVIGLSLYQATVVPQETKSTEFEAYLDASDDLVSLHNDLLTGATKDVQSGTVVQTGVRYRPRTLFVNPGPPTGGLSLSDARTVSITGADAVDGEAASVQTVWNGSQRTYQSKVLRYSPAYNEFDAESVSLTGVSVQREAGANVVPLGGQTFISGNRITVVALDGRIGQTGVQTPLTVTPISSSAETVTVTNTTGEDIEITLPVGSNATAWNRSVTADRMRENARVVSITDLDTGDDPTNSLVRVTLDGSYTYELRLAKVELSSSSATPTTAPPEAEYLVPATTSVVASPGETSTVAVEARDGYNNPVEGESIEFEVTGDATPKSQTVTTTDEGLATFDFTVDSDATERVTIEASSDFDGSGDIESTEEVTYTIPVVNGSGGSGSGSGSGGDGSTGEINPPNNEKGDVILEDTSSPAKDTVEIRLNNTGDQRTITSFRVSFYYPDQGDPIADTATFNGSDPQPIGGLQHELGANNVQLDTGTPTPVTLVFNSDNKPMGVTEDFFIVTVRFDTGESSTYFVAVPK
;
A
#
# COMPACT_ATOMS: atom_id res chain seq x y z
N MET A 1 -83.06 60.85 -39.13
CA MET A 1 -81.79 60.11 -38.93
C MET A 1 -81.65 59.93 -37.44
N GLU A 2 -82.00 58.75 -36.96
CA GLU A 2 -81.91 58.36 -35.57
C GLU A 2 -80.70 57.43 -35.46
N PHE A 3 -79.72 57.79 -34.65
CA PHE A 3 -78.47 57.04 -34.44
C PHE A 3 -78.76 55.76 -33.65
N LEU A 4 -79.15 54.70 -34.34
CA LEU A 4 -79.23 53.35 -33.80
C LEU A 4 -77.98 52.55 -34.22
N ASP A 5 -76.79 52.87 -33.69
CA ASP A 5 -75.67 51.89 -33.69
C ASP A 5 -74.47 52.30 -32.79
N SER A 6 -74.63 52.43 -31.47
CA SER A 6 -73.50 52.83 -30.60
C SER A 6 -73.36 52.09 -29.26
N GLU A 7 -73.89 50.86 -29.12
CA GLU A 7 -73.72 50.05 -27.89
C GLU A 7 -73.16 48.64 -28.15
N ARG A 8 -73.01 48.21 -29.41
CA ARG A 8 -72.50 46.86 -29.76
C ARG A 8 -70.98 46.73 -29.63
N GLY A 9 -70.23 47.84 -29.73
CA GLY A 9 -68.77 47.86 -29.57
C GLY A 9 -68.29 47.74 -28.11
N GLN A 10 -69.11 48.18 -27.15
CA GLN A 10 -68.75 48.16 -25.72
C GLN A 10 -68.75 46.75 -25.14
N ALA A 11 -69.70 45.89 -25.52
CA ALA A 11 -69.74 44.49 -25.09
C ALA A 11 -68.53 43.68 -25.60
N VAL A 12 -68.07 43.94 -26.83
CA VAL A 12 -66.87 43.32 -27.40
C VAL A 12 -65.60 43.79 -26.66
N GLN A 13 -65.51 45.07 -26.32
CA GLN A 13 -64.39 45.62 -25.54
C GLN A 13 -64.35 45.08 -24.12
N VAL A 14 -65.49 45.02 -23.43
CA VAL A 14 -65.59 44.44 -22.08
C VAL A 14 -65.24 42.95 -22.10
N GLY A 15 -65.73 42.20 -23.10
CA GLY A 15 -65.36 40.80 -23.31
C GLY A 15 -63.86 40.61 -23.56
N ALA A 16 -63.23 41.47 -24.36
CA ALA A 16 -61.79 41.42 -24.62
C ALA A 16 -60.96 41.74 -23.37
N ILE A 17 -61.36 42.74 -22.57
CA ILE A 17 -60.68 43.07 -21.31
C ILE A 17 -60.79 41.92 -20.30
N LEU A 18 -61.96 41.29 -20.20
CA LEU A 18 -62.16 40.15 -19.30
C LEU A 18 -61.34 38.93 -19.72
N LEU A 19 -61.33 38.59 -21.02
CA LEU A 19 -60.49 37.50 -21.55
C LEU A 19 -59.01 37.77 -21.34
N PHE A 20 -58.57 39.01 -21.57
CA PHE A 20 -57.20 39.43 -21.29
C PHE A 20 -56.88 39.35 -19.79
N GLY A 21 -57.81 39.75 -18.93
CA GLY A 21 -57.68 39.61 -17.47
C GLY A 21 -57.52 38.15 -17.04
N PHE A 22 -58.34 37.24 -17.56
CA PHE A 22 -58.20 35.81 -17.30
C PHE A 22 -56.88 35.24 -17.84
N LEU A 23 -56.42 35.70 -19.00
CA LEU A 23 -55.13 35.31 -19.55
C LEU A 23 -53.98 35.74 -18.62
N VAL A 24 -53.97 37.00 -18.15
CA VAL A 24 -52.94 37.51 -17.22
C VAL A 24 -52.97 36.78 -15.89
N ILE A 25 -54.15 36.47 -15.36
CA ILE A 25 -54.31 35.67 -14.13
C ILE A 25 -53.78 34.25 -14.36
N GLY A 26 -54.12 33.63 -15.50
CA GLY A 26 -53.63 32.30 -15.87
C GLY A 26 -52.11 32.25 -16.04
N LEU A 27 -51.52 33.25 -16.70
CA LEU A 27 -50.06 33.38 -16.85
C LEU A 27 -49.38 33.63 -15.50
N SER A 28 -49.96 34.45 -14.64
CA SER A 28 -49.45 34.68 -13.28
C SER A 28 -49.50 33.41 -12.45
N LEU A 29 -50.59 32.64 -12.53
CA LEU A 29 -50.73 31.37 -11.83
C LEU A 29 -49.71 30.33 -12.34
N TYR A 30 -49.47 30.30 -13.65
CA TYR A 30 -48.46 29.45 -14.25
C TYR A 30 -47.05 29.82 -13.76
N GLN A 31 -46.71 31.12 -13.73
CA GLN A 31 -45.44 31.62 -13.19
C GLN A 31 -45.27 31.30 -11.69
N ALA A 32 -46.36 31.27 -10.93
CA ALA A 32 -46.32 31.03 -9.47
C ALA A 32 -46.31 29.54 -9.09
N THR A 33 -46.69 28.63 -9.99
CA THR A 33 -46.86 27.20 -9.66
C THR A 33 -46.09 26.27 -10.58
N VAL A 34 -46.16 26.46 -11.90
CA VAL A 34 -45.53 25.54 -12.85
C VAL A 34 -44.06 25.84 -13.02
N VAL A 35 -43.68 27.12 -13.15
CA VAL A 35 -42.27 27.53 -13.30
C VAL A 35 -41.40 27.04 -12.14
N PRO A 36 -41.78 27.22 -10.86
CA PRO A 36 -40.99 26.69 -9.73
C PRO A 36 -40.85 25.17 -9.76
N GLN A 37 -41.90 24.42 -10.13
CA GLN A 37 -41.84 22.95 -10.15
C GLN A 37 -40.93 22.43 -11.27
N GLU A 38 -40.98 23.04 -12.45
CA GLU A 38 -40.05 22.69 -13.54
C GLU A 38 -38.60 23.05 -13.17
N THR A 39 -38.39 24.22 -12.56
CA THR A 39 -37.06 24.64 -12.06
C THR A 39 -36.53 23.65 -11.03
N LYS A 40 -37.36 23.27 -10.05
CA LYS A 40 -37.03 22.29 -9.02
C LYS A 40 -36.65 20.92 -9.62
N SER A 41 -37.33 20.48 -10.68
CA SER A 41 -36.98 19.24 -11.39
C SER A 41 -35.57 19.31 -11.99
N THR A 42 -35.23 20.41 -12.67
CA THR A 42 -33.89 20.61 -13.24
C THR A 42 -32.81 20.70 -12.17
N GLU A 43 -33.09 21.34 -11.04
CA GLU A 43 -32.16 21.41 -9.91
C GLU A 43 -31.95 20.05 -9.23
N PHE A 44 -33.01 19.25 -9.11
CA PHE A 44 -32.91 17.90 -8.58
C PHE A 44 -32.06 16.99 -9.49
N GLU A 45 -32.25 17.06 -10.81
CA GLU A 45 -31.41 16.34 -11.77
C GLU A 45 -29.93 16.73 -11.63
N ALA A 46 -29.63 18.02 -11.59
CA ALA A 46 -28.25 18.48 -11.42
C ALA A 46 -27.64 18.09 -10.05
N TYR A 47 -28.45 17.98 -9.00
CA TYR A 47 -27.99 17.45 -7.72
C TYR A 47 -27.61 15.97 -7.78
N LEU A 48 -28.35 15.16 -8.55
CA LEU A 48 -28.00 13.76 -8.79
C LEU A 48 -26.70 13.67 -9.60
N ASP A 49 -26.57 14.45 -10.67
CA ASP A 49 -25.34 14.53 -11.46
C ASP A 49 -24.13 14.90 -10.57
N ALA A 50 -24.26 15.95 -9.75
CA ALA A 50 -23.21 16.35 -8.81
C ALA A 50 -22.86 15.25 -7.78
N SER A 51 -23.85 14.48 -7.33
CA SER A 51 -23.64 13.37 -6.40
C SER A 51 -22.86 12.23 -7.06
N ASP A 52 -23.21 11.88 -8.30
CA ASP A 52 -22.54 10.84 -9.10
C ASP A 52 -21.12 11.26 -9.50
N ASP A 53 -20.92 12.54 -9.82
CA ASP A 53 -19.60 13.13 -10.07
C ASP A 53 -18.71 12.99 -8.82
N LEU A 54 -19.24 13.22 -7.61
CA LEU A 54 -18.46 13.05 -6.37
C LEU A 54 -18.13 11.59 -6.06
N VAL A 55 -19.01 10.65 -6.41
CA VAL A 55 -18.68 9.21 -6.35
C VAL A 55 -17.56 8.88 -7.34
N SER A 56 -17.60 9.43 -8.55
CA SER A 56 -16.55 9.27 -9.55
C SER A 56 -15.22 9.85 -9.07
N LEU A 57 -15.25 11.04 -8.49
CA LEU A 57 -14.07 11.68 -7.88
C LEU A 57 -13.46 10.85 -6.75
N HIS A 58 -14.28 10.18 -5.94
CA HIS A 58 -13.76 9.28 -4.90
C HIS A 58 -13.09 8.04 -5.49
N ASN A 59 -13.59 7.50 -6.60
CA ASN A 59 -12.92 6.41 -7.31
C ASN A 59 -11.59 6.86 -7.95
N ASP A 60 -11.56 8.08 -8.49
CA ASP A 60 -10.34 8.74 -8.98
C ASP A 60 -9.31 8.91 -7.84
N LEU A 61 -9.77 9.36 -6.67
CA LEU A 61 -8.97 9.47 -5.45
C LEU A 61 -8.34 8.13 -5.05
N LEU A 62 -9.13 7.05 -5.00
CA LEU A 62 -8.64 5.72 -4.68
C LEU A 62 -7.70 5.16 -5.75
N THR A 63 -7.94 5.48 -7.02
CA THR A 63 -7.09 5.06 -8.13
C THR A 63 -5.74 5.77 -8.07
N GLY A 64 -5.72 7.09 -7.86
CA GLY A 64 -4.50 7.85 -7.65
C GLY A 64 -3.71 7.34 -6.44
N ALA A 65 -4.40 7.11 -5.32
CA ALA A 65 -3.80 6.59 -4.09
C ALA A 65 -3.17 5.19 -4.20
N THR A 66 -3.45 4.42 -5.27
CA THR A 66 -3.02 3.01 -5.38
C THR A 66 -2.24 2.67 -6.64
N LYS A 67 -2.26 3.54 -7.66
CA LYS A 67 -1.64 3.28 -8.96
C LYS A 67 -0.70 4.39 -9.42
N ASP A 68 -0.52 5.43 -8.61
CA ASP A 68 0.26 6.61 -8.98
C ASP A 68 -0.21 7.26 -10.30
N VAL A 69 -1.54 7.32 -10.50
CA VAL A 69 -2.14 7.93 -11.70
C VAL A 69 -2.90 9.19 -11.35
N GLN A 70 -2.48 10.30 -11.96
CA GLN A 70 -3.23 11.55 -11.91
C GLN A 70 -4.56 11.41 -12.67
N SER A 71 -5.64 11.85 -12.05
CA SER A 71 -6.99 11.79 -12.61
C SER A 71 -7.77 13.06 -12.32
N GLY A 72 -8.93 13.24 -12.96
CA GLY A 72 -9.73 14.43 -12.77
C GLY A 72 -11.18 14.26 -13.18
N THR A 73 -12.05 14.87 -12.40
CA THR A 73 -13.50 14.83 -12.56
C THR A 73 -14.05 16.26 -12.57
N VAL A 74 -15.01 16.53 -13.46
CA VAL A 74 -15.72 17.82 -13.50
C VAL A 74 -17.02 17.67 -12.74
N VAL A 75 -17.14 18.36 -11.60
CA VAL A 75 -18.35 18.29 -10.76
C VAL A 75 -19.36 19.35 -11.19
N GLN A 76 -20.60 18.94 -11.42
CA GLN A 76 -21.72 19.81 -11.76
C GLN A 76 -22.23 20.60 -10.53
N THR A 77 -21.50 21.65 -10.13
CA THR A 77 -21.78 22.38 -8.89
C THR A 77 -22.95 23.38 -8.96
N GLY A 78 -23.51 23.66 -10.14
CA GLY A 78 -24.65 24.57 -10.33
C GLY A 78 -25.53 24.25 -11.53
N VAL A 79 -26.51 25.11 -11.84
CA VAL A 79 -27.50 24.88 -12.91
C VAL A 79 -27.61 26.07 -13.86
N ARG A 80 -27.82 25.79 -15.14
CA ARG A 80 -28.29 26.79 -16.13
C ARG A 80 -29.69 26.44 -16.59
N TYR A 81 -30.65 27.31 -16.29
CA TYR A 81 -32.03 27.12 -16.73
C TYR A 81 -32.19 27.41 -18.22
N ARG A 82 -33.02 26.59 -18.88
CA ARG A 82 -33.45 26.85 -20.24
C ARG A 82 -34.25 28.16 -20.31
N PRO A 83 -33.95 29.08 -21.25
CA PRO A 83 -34.68 30.34 -21.37
C PRO A 83 -36.16 30.09 -21.71
N ARG A 84 -37.04 30.91 -21.12
CA ARG A 84 -38.50 30.87 -21.31
C ARG A 84 -38.94 32.12 -22.09
N THR A 85 -39.87 31.98 -23.03
CA THR A 85 -40.29 33.09 -23.92
C THR A 85 -41.17 34.14 -23.23
N LEU A 86 -42.06 33.73 -22.32
CA LEU A 86 -43.03 34.62 -21.64
C LEU A 86 -42.82 34.72 -20.12
N PHE A 87 -41.88 33.96 -19.58
CA PHE A 87 -41.70 33.75 -18.15
C PHE A 87 -40.26 34.07 -17.75
N VAL A 88 -40.06 34.37 -16.46
CA VAL A 88 -38.74 34.72 -15.91
C VAL A 88 -38.20 33.55 -15.11
N ASN A 89 -36.95 33.18 -15.37
CA ASN A 89 -36.20 32.24 -14.54
C ASN A 89 -35.48 32.97 -13.40
N PRO A 90 -35.25 32.31 -12.26
CA PRO A 90 -34.32 32.82 -11.26
C PRO A 90 -32.89 32.88 -11.82
N GLY A 91 -32.01 33.59 -11.11
CA GLY A 91 -30.58 33.61 -11.45
C GLY A 91 -29.97 32.21 -11.35
N PRO A 92 -28.90 31.88 -12.11
CA PRO A 92 -28.32 30.54 -12.09
C PRO A 92 -27.76 30.23 -10.69
N PRO A 93 -28.20 29.15 -10.02
CA PRO A 93 -27.67 28.76 -8.74
C PRO A 93 -26.29 28.14 -8.91
N THR A 94 -25.39 28.40 -7.97
CA THR A 94 -24.05 27.82 -7.92
C THR A 94 -23.72 27.45 -6.48
N GLY A 95 -23.59 26.15 -6.22
CA GLY A 95 -23.11 25.64 -4.95
C GLY A 95 -21.61 25.84 -4.79
N GLY A 96 -21.11 25.58 -3.58
CA GLY A 96 -19.69 25.68 -3.23
C GLY A 96 -19.04 24.32 -3.04
N LEU A 97 -17.77 24.22 -3.42
CA LEU A 97 -16.89 23.14 -2.99
C LEU A 97 -15.84 23.71 -2.05
N SER A 98 -15.64 23.05 -0.91
CA SER A 98 -14.65 23.46 0.08
C SER A 98 -13.96 22.25 0.69
N LEU A 99 -12.68 22.42 1.03
CA LEU A 99 -11.96 21.48 1.90
C LEU A 99 -12.02 22.00 3.34
N SER A 100 -12.23 21.09 4.29
CA SER A 100 -12.16 21.39 5.71
C SER A 100 -10.74 21.74 6.16
N ASP A 101 -10.61 22.21 7.40
CA ASP A 101 -9.35 22.11 8.11
C ASP A 101 -8.91 20.64 8.24
N ALA A 102 -7.60 20.42 8.29
CA ALA A 102 -7.05 19.08 8.42
C ALA A 102 -7.35 18.49 9.81
N ARG A 103 -7.67 17.20 9.83
CA ARG A 103 -7.84 16.40 11.04
C ARG A 103 -6.76 15.33 11.09
N THR A 104 -6.32 15.05 12.31
CA THR A 104 -5.34 14.00 12.57
C THR A 104 -6.00 12.63 12.43
N VAL A 105 -5.55 11.86 11.46
CA VAL A 105 -5.69 10.41 11.38
C VAL A 105 -4.63 9.79 12.28
N SER A 106 -4.99 8.78 13.07
CA SER A 106 -4.01 8.07 13.90
C SER A 106 -4.16 6.56 13.79
N ILE A 107 -3.03 5.86 13.84
CA ILE A 107 -2.95 4.39 13.87
C ILE A 107 -2.13 4.02 15.11
N THR A 108 -2.70 3.23 16.00
CA THR A 108 -2.07 2.81 17.26
C THR A 108 -2.18 1.31 17.42
N GLY A 109 -1.14 0.68 17.96
CA GLY A 109 -1.10 -0.76 18.21
C GLY A 109 -0.81 -1.62 16.99
N ALA A 110 -0.35 -1.02 15.89
CA ALA A 110 0.08 -1.74 14.70
C ALA A 110 1.59 -2.02 14.74
N ASP A 111 1.94 -3.29 14.89
CA ASP A 111 3.29 -3.84 14.83
C ASP A 111 3.50 -4.51 13.46
N ALA A 112 4.62 -4.26 12.79
CA ALA A 112 4.99 -5.07 11.63
C ALA A 112 5.35 -6.50 12.07
N VAL A 113 5.03 -7.47 11.22
CA VAL A 113 5.35 -8.89 11.50
C VAL A 113 6.84 -9.17 11.35
N ASP A 114 7.33 -10.25 11.97
CA ASP A 114 8.75 -10.65 11.95
C ASP A 114 9.32 -10.88 10.53
N GLY A 115 8.46 -11.09 9.53
CA GLY A 115 8.86 -11.24 8.13
C GLY A 115 9.16 -9.93 7.39
N GLU A 116 8.81 -8.78 7.97
CA GLU A 116 9.13 -7.45 7.43
C GLU A 116 10.59 -7.07 7.75
N ALA A 117 11.16 -6.11 7.01
CA ALA A 117 12.53 -5.64 7.28
C ALA A 117 12.66 -4.99 8.67
N ALA A 118 13.86 -5.03 9.28
CA ALA A 118 14.09 -4.51 10.63
C ALA A 118 13.76 -3.02 10.78
N SER A 119 13.99 -2.21 9.73
CA SER A 119 13.59 -0.81 9.68
C SER A 119 12.06 -0.65 9.70
N VAL A 120 11.33 -1.47 8.93
CA VAL A 120 9.85 -1.52 8.96
C VAL A 120 9.33 -1.90 10.34
N GLN A 121 9.96 -2.88 11.01
CA GLN A 121 9.62 -3.26 12.39
C GLN A 121 9.90 -2.15 13.40
N THR A 122 10.94 -1.35 13.17
CA THR A 122 11.26 -0.19 14.02
C THR A 122 10.23 0.91 13.85
N VAL A 123 9.79 1.18 12.62
CA VAL A 123 8.76 2.18 12.29
C VAL A 123 7.38 1.74 12.78
N TRP A 124 7.02 0.48 12.56
CA TRP A 124 5.76 -0.13 12.98
C TRP A 124 6.00 -1.01 14.21
N ASN A 125 6.12 -0.36 15.37
CA ASN A 125 6.40 -0.98 16.67
C ASN A 125 5.22 -0.84 17.66
N GLY A 126 4.00 -0.63 17.15
CA GLY A 126 2.80 -0.46 17.96
C GLY A 126 2.59 0.98 18.47
N SER A 127 3.61 1.84 18.40
CA SER A 127 3.47 3.26 18.75
C SER A 127 2.49 3.99 17.83
N GLN A 128 1.93 5.10 18.32
CA GLN A 128 0.97 5.89 17.54
C GLN A 128 1.65 6.60 16.36
N ARG A 129 1.18 6.32 15.15
CA ARG A 129 1.51 7.04 13.90
C ARG A 129 0.40 8.03 13.57
N THR A 130 0.74 9.21 13.01
CA THR A 130 -0.26 10.25 12.71
C THR A 130 -0.11 10.84 11.31
N TYR A 131 -1.25 11.10 10.66
CA TYR A 131 -1.35 11.70 9.33
C TYR A 131 -2.40 12.80 9.32
N GLN A 132 -2.29 13.76 8.40
CA GLN A 132 -3.26 14.85 8.28
C GLN A 132 -4.17 14.61 7.09
N SER A 133 -5.48 14.69 7.29
CA SER A 133 -6.47 14.48 6.24
C SER A 133 -7.60 15.49 6.32
N LYS A 134 -8.01 16.01 5.16
CA LYS A 134 -9.13 16.95 5.00
C LYS A 134 -10.37 16.23 4.48
N VAL A 135 -11.51 16.89 4.57
CA VAL A 135 -12.79 16.45 4.02
C VAL A 135 -13.20 17.41 2.92
N LEU A 136 -13.56 16.87 1.75
CA LEU A 136 -14.22 17.65 0.71
C LEU A 136 -15.72 17.74 1.01
N ARG A 137 -16.27 18.95 0.92
CA ARG A 137 -17.69 19.23 1.12
C ARG A 137 -18.25 19.96 -0.08
N TYR A 138 -19.34 19.43 -0.63
CA TYR A 138 -20.21 20.12 -1.57
C TYR A 138 -21.43 20.67 -0.84
N SER A 139 -21.63 21.98 -0.92
CA SER A 139 -22.77 22.69 -0.35
C SER A 139 -23.62 23.28 -1.48
N PRO A 140 -24.74 22.63 -1.83
CA PRO A 140 -25.66 23.13 -2.85
C PRO A 140 -26.27 24.50 -2.48
N ALA A 141 -26.63 25.28 -3.49
CA ALA A 141 -27.30 26.58 -3.32
C ALA A 141 -28.38 26.79 -4.39
N TYR A 142 -29.24 25.78 -4.58
CA TYR A 142 -30.35 25.79 -5.54
C TYR A 142 -31.46 26.76 -5.10
N ASN A 143 -32.26 27.24 -6.06
CA ASN A 143 -33.28 28.25 -5.77
C ASN A 143 -34.61 27.65 -5.28
N GLU A 144 -35.04 26.51 -5.83
CA GLU A 144 -36.36 25.89 -5.58
C GLU A 144 -36.26 24.48 -4.96
N PHE A 145 -35.13 23.81 -5.14
CA PHE A 145 -34.81 22.51 -4.55
C PHE A 145 -33.95 22.68 -3.30
N ASP A 146 -34.44 22.21 -2.15
CA ASP A 146 -33.65 22.15 -0.92
C ASP A 146 -32.82 20.86 -0.93
N ALA A 147 -31.51 21.01 -1.06
CA ALA A 147 -30.59 19.90 -1.29
C ALA A 147 -29.60 19.77 -0.13
N GLU A 148 -29.40 18.53 0.31
CA GLU A 148 -28.48 18.22 1.39
C GLU A 148 -27.02 18.28 0.92
N SER A 149 -26.12 18.65 1.83
CA SER A 149 -24.69 18.65 1.56
C SER A 149 -24.16 17.23 1.33
N VAL A 150 -23.12 17.13 0.50
CA VAL A 150 -22.41 15.87 0.23
C VAL A 150 -20.98 16.02 0.71
N SER A 151 -20.49 15.05 1.46
CA SER A 151 -19.10 14.98 1.91
C SER A 151 -18.37 13.79 1.32
N LEU A 152 -17.07 13.98 1.08
CA LEU A 152 -16.15 12.99 0.56
C LEU A 152 -14.91 12.98 1.44
N THR A 153 -14.55 11.79 1.90
CA THR A 153 -13.31 11.49 2.62
C THR A 153 -12.52 10.43 1.84
N GLY A 154 -11.33 10.06 2.34
CA GLY A 154 -10.61 8.89 1.84
C GLY A 154 -11.34 7.56 2.08
N VAL A 155 -12.39 7.55 2.91
CA VAL A 155 -13.13 6.34 3.32
C VAL A 155 -14.43 6.18 2.54
N SER A 156 -15.18 7.28 2.32
CA SER A 156 -16.52 7.20 1.73
C SER A 156 -17.01 8.53 1.14
N VAL A 157 -18.02 8.42 0.26
CA VAL A 157 -18.86 9.54 -0.19
C VAL A 157 -20.26 9.39 0.37
N GLN A 158 -20.80 10.47 0.91
CA GLN A 158 -22.06 10.42 1.63
C GLN A 158 -22.84 11.74 1.59
N ARG A 159 -24.17 11.62 1.73
CA ARG A 159 -25.10 12.72 1.86
C ARG A 159 -25.49 12.92 3.32
N GLU A 160 -25.50 14.16 3.76
CA GLU A 160 -25.87 14.54 5.13
C GLU A 160 -27.37 14.79 5.23
N ALA A 161 -28.15 13.78 5.62
CA ALA A 161 -29.60 13.87 5.73
C ALA A 161 -30.03 14.24 7.16
N GLY A 162 -29.74 15.47 7.56
CA GLY A 162 -30.04 16.00 8.90
C GLY A 162 -29.31 15.22 10.01
N ALA A 163 -30.07 14.44 10.80
CA ALA A 163 -29.50 13.62 11.88
C ALA A 163 -28.92 12.27 11.41
N ASN A 164 -29.01 11.97 10.12
CA ASN A 164 -28.55 10.72 9.51
C ASN A 164 -27.56 10.99 8.38
N VAL A 165 -26.82 9.96 8.00
CA VAL A 165 -25.91 9.97 6.86
C VAL A 165 -26.30 8.86 5.90
N VAL A 166 -26.37 9.18 4.62
CA VAL A 166 -26.71 8.23 3.55
C VAL A 166 -25.49 8.03 2.66
N PRO A 167 -24.87 6.84 2.63
CA PRO A 167 -23.76 6.57 1.73
C PRO A 167 -24.21 6.64 0.27
N LEU A 168 -23.40 7.32 -0.55
CA LEU A 168 -23.55 7.36 -2.00
C LEU A 168 -22.60 6.36 -2.69
N GLY A 169 -21.47 6.05 -2.04
CA GLY A 169 -20.52 5.02 -2.45
C GLY A 169 -20.29 3.94 -1.39
N GLY A 170 -19.51 2.92 -1.74
CA GLY A 170 -19.01 1.94 -0.76
C GLY A 170 -17.89 2.52 0.10
N GLN A 171 -17.61 1.88 1.25
CA GLN A 171 -16.40 2.16 2.02
C GLN A 171 -15.24 1.30 1.53
N THR A 172 -14.04 1.87 1.54
CA THR A 172 -12.81 1.18 1.11
C THR A 172 -11.76 1.07 2.22
N PHE A 173 -12.08 1.55 3.42
CA PHE A 173 -11.18 1.53 4.56
C PHE A 173 -10.77 0.11 4.96
N ILE A 174 -11.71 -0.83 5.06
CA ILE A 174 -11.40 -2.22 5.40
C ILE A 174 -12.13 -3.20 4.49
N SER A 175 -11.36 -4.09 3.84
CA SER A 175 -11.86 -5.15 2.96
C SER A 175 -11.10 -6.45 3.25
N GLY A 176 -11.78 -7.44 3.84
CA GLY A 176 -11.11 -8.64 4.34
C GLY A 176 -10.09 -8.29 5.43
N ASN A 177 -8.81 -8.58 5.17
CA ASN A 177 -7.67 -8.22 6.02
C ASN A 177 -6.93 -6.95 5.54
N ARG A 178 -7.35 -6.33 4.44
CA ARG A 178 -6.68 -5.14 3.89
C ARG A 178 -7.26 -3.87 4.49
N ILE A 179 -6.39 -3.02 5.02
CA ILE A 179 -6.71 -1.70 5.55
C ILE A 179 -6.15 -0.67 4.57
N THR A 180 -6.99 0.25 4.09
CA THR A 180 -6.57 1.34 3.19
C THR A 180 -6.90 2.68 3.82
N VAL A 181 -5.87 3.48 4.10
CA VAL A 181 -6.01 4.83 4.63
C VAL A 181 -5.50 5.81 3.61
N VAL A 182 -6.40 6.64 3.08
CA VAL A 182 -6.03 7.71 2.14
C VAL A 182 -6.17 9.06 2.82
N ALA A 183 -5.04 9.73 2.99
CA ALA A 183 -4.95 11.11 3.47
C ALA A 183 -5.21 12.08 2.31
N LEU A 184 -6.22 12.93 2.48
CA LEU A 184 -6.60 13.93 1.51
C LEU A 184 -6.03 15.29 1.90
N ASP A 185 -5.29 15.93 1.00
CA ASP A 185 -4.85 17.31 1.13
C ASP A 185 -5.25 18.13 -0.11
N GLY A 186 -4.89 19.41 -0.14
CA GLY A 186 -5.04 20.29 -1.29
C GLY A 186 -5.85 21.54 -1.00
N ARG A 187 -6.31 22.18 -2.09
CA ARG A 187 -6.97 23.50 -2.07
C ARG A 187 -8.05 23.59 -3.15
N ILE A 188 -9.21 24.08 -2.76
CA ILE A 188 -10.29 24.41 -3.69
C ILE A 188 -10.35 25.93 -3.85
N GLY A 189 -10.17 26.41 -5.09
CA GLY A 189 -10.35 27.80 -5.46
C GLY A 189 -11.82 28.16 -5.71
N GLN A 190 -12.07 29.04 -6.69
CA GLN A 190 -13.44 29.48 -6.99
C GLN A 190 -14.27 28.36 -7.63
N THR A 191 -15.50 28.18 -7.14
CA THR A 191 -16.47 27.23 -7.69
C THR A 191 -17.35 27.91 -8.75
N GLY A 192 -17.66 27.20 -9.84
CA GLY A 192 -18.52 27.68 -10.92
C GLY A 192 -19.79 26.83 -11.07
N VAL A 193 -20.49 26.95 -12.21
CA VAL A 193 -21.57 26.00 -12.56
C VAL A 193 -21.02 24.57 -12.76
N GLN A 194 -19.79 24.48 -13.22
CA GLN A 194 -19.00 23.27 -13.33
C GLN A 194 -17.63 23.55 -12.73
N THR A 195 -17.11 22.62 -11.95
CA THR A 195 -15.83 22.79 -11.26
C THR A 195 -14.93 21.60 -11.55
N PRO A 196 -13.91 21.78 -12.42
CA PRO A 196 -12.90 20.76 -12.67
C PRO A 196 -12.04 20.56 -11.42
N LEU A 197 -11.95 19.30 -10.98
CA LEU A 197 -11.10 18.87 -9.89
C LEU A 197 -10.08 17.86 -10.41
N THR A 198 -8.86 17.96 -9.89
CA THR A 198 -7.74 17.09 -10.22
C THR A 198 -7.26 16.41 -8.96
N VAL A 199 -7.13 15.09 -9.03
CA VAL A 199 -6.53 14.23 -8.01
C VAL A 199 -5.10 13.96 -8.46
N THR A 200 -4.13 14.39 -7.67
CA THR A 200 -2.71 14.14 -7.88
C THR A 200 -2.20 13.21 -6.76
N PRO A 201 -1.63 12.05 -7.08
CA PRO A 201 -0.92 11.25 -6.08
C PRO A 201 0.30 12.03 -5.59
N ILE A 202 0.47 12.10 -4.27
CA ILE A 202 1.61 12.78 -3.63
C ILE A 202 2.55 11.75 -2.99
N SER A 203 1.96 10.68 -2.46
CA SER A 203 2.65 9.51 -1.95
C SER A 203 1.69 8.34 -2.15
N SER A 204 2.08 7.40 -3.01
CA SER A 204 1.22 6.28 -3.36
C SER A 204 2.03 5.07 -3.77
N SER A 205 1.53 3.89 -3.41
CA SER A 205 2.10 2.62 -3.85
C SER A 205 1.03 1.53 -3.88
N ALA A 206 1.28 0.50 -4.70
CA ALA A 206 0.56 -0.75 -4.62
C ALA A 206 1.02 -1.61 -3.42
N GLU A 207 2.11 -1.24 -2.77
CA GLU A 207 2.67 -1.97 -1.64
C GLU A 207 1.84 -1.84 -0.37
N THR A 208 2.12 -2.74 0.57
CA THR A 208 1.50 -2.78 1.89
C THR A 208 2.51 -3.25 2.91
N VAL A 209 2.35 -2.76 4.14
CA VAL A 209 3.03 -3.33 5.31
C VAL A 209 2.13 -4.39 5.92
N THR A 210 2.69 -5.55 6.23
CA THR A 210 1.99 -6.59 6.97
C THR A 210 2.08 -6.31 8.47
N VAL A 211 0.95 -6.01 9.10
CA VAL A 211 0.88 -5.61 10.52
C VAL A 211 -0.04 -6.51 11.35
N THR A 212 0.23 -6.59 12.65
CA THR A 212 -0.54 -7.30 13.68
C THR A 212 -0.44 -6.51 14.99
N ASN A 213 -1.02 -6.99 16.10
CA ASN A 213 -0.61 -6.55 17.43
C ASN A 213 0.10 -7.69 18.16
N THR A 214 1.38 -7.50 18.48
CA THR A 214 2.23 -8.54 19.08
C THR A 214 1.84 -8.91 20.50
N THR A 215 1.16 -8.02 21.21
CA THR A 215 0.65 -8.25 22.57
C THR A 215 -0.74 -8.93 22.59
N GLY A 216 -1.38 -9.06 21.41
CA GLY A 216 -2.75 -9.53 21.28
C GLY A 216 -3.81 -8.52 21.72
N GLU A 217 -3.42 -7.26 21.93
CA GLU A 217 -4.33 -6.13 22.13
C GLU A 217 -4.94 -5.68 20.79
N ASP A 218 -5.89 -4.73 20.82
CA ASP A 218 -6.56 -4.25 19.61
C ASP A 218 -5.70 -3.21 18.84
N ILE A 219 -5.90 -3.13 17.52
CA ILE A 219 -5.37 -2.04 16.69
C ILE A 219 -6.43 -0.94 16.60
N GLU A 220 -6.08 0.30 16.93
CA GLU A 220 -7.00 1.44 16.90
C GLU A 220 -6.66 2.39 15.75
N ILE A 221 -7.63 2.63 14.86
CA ILE A 221 -7.49 3.58 13.74
C ILE A 221 -8.53 4.68 13.86
N THR A 222 -8.08 5.93 13.97
CA THR A 222 -8.96 7.12 14.06
C THR A 222 -8.98 7.86 12.73
N LEU A 223 -10.18 8.15 12.19
CA LEU A 223 -10.36 8.74 10.86
C LEU A 223 -11.43 9.85 10.88
N PRO A 224 -11.28 10.90 10.05
CA PRO A 224 -12.34 11.86 9.79
C PRO A 224 -13.43 11.23 8.92
N VAL A 225 -14.69 11.41 9.31
CA VAL A 225 -15.84 10.86 8.58
C VAL A 225 -16.60 11.90 7.77
N GLY A 226 -16.23 13.18 7.87
CA GLY A 226 -16.86 14.24 7.07
C GLY A 226 -18.33 14.48 7.36
N SER A 227 -18.79 14.08 8.54
CA SER A 227 -20.14 14.30 9.07
C SER A 227 -20.09 14.18 10.60
N ASN A 228 -21.25 14.24 11.24
CA ASN A 228 -21.34 13.96 12.67
C ASN A 228 -21.00 12.50 12.95
N ALA A 229 -20.16 12.25 13.97
CA ALA A 229 -19.68 10.90 14.31
C ALA A 229 -20.84 9.95 14.62
N THR A 230 -21.80 10.38 15.45
CA THR A 230 -22.95 9.55 15.83
C THR A 230 -23.90 9.25 14.67
N ALA A 231 -24.13 10.22 13.78
CA ALA A 231 -24.92 10.00 12.58
C ALA A 231 -24.24 9.01 11.62
N TRP A 232 -22.92 9.14 11.46
CA TRP A 232 -22.11 8.24 10.63
C TRP A 232 -22.08 6.82 11.20
N ASN A 233 -21.94 6.68 12.52
CA ASN A 233 -21.80 5.40 13.18
C ASN A 233 -23.08 4.54 13.16
N ARG A 234 -24.23 5.19 12.91
CA ARG A 234 -25.54 4.54 12.67
C ARG A 234 -25.84 4.33 11.18
N SER A 235 -24.92 4.70 10.29
CA SER A 235 -25.12 4.56 8.85
C SER A 235 -24.83 3.14 8.38
N VAL A 236 -25.35 2.81 7.19
CA VAL A 236 -25.08 1.54 6.50
C VAL A 236 -23.57 1.35 6.25
N THR A 237 -22.79 2.43 6.14
CA THR A 237 -21.33 2.38 6.01
C THR A 237 -20.70 1.72 7.22
N ALA A 238 -21.07 2.16 8.42
CA ALA A 238 -20.55 1.62 9.68
C ALA A 238 -21.10 0.21 9.94
N ASP A 239 -22.36 -0.07 9.59
CA ASP A 239 -22.93 -1.42 9.68
C ASP A 239 -22.15 -2.42 8.82
N ARG A 240 -21.84 -2.08 7.57
CA ARG A 240 -21.01 -2.91 6.68
C ARG A 240 -19.59 -3.12 7.18
N MET A 241 -19.00 -2.15 7.88
CA MET A 241 -17.71 -2.35 8.53
C MET A 241 -17.80 -3.37 9.66
N ARG A 242 -18.85 -3.30 10.49
CA ARG A 242 -19.08 -4.25 11.59
C ARG A 242 -19.42 -5.68 11.12
N GLU A 243 -19.89 -5.84 9.89
CA GLU A 243 -20.07 -7.16 9.28
C GLU A 243 -18.73 -7.89 9.06
N ASN A 244 -17.61 -7.15 9.00
CA ASN A 244 -16.29 -7.75 8.98
C ASN A 244 -15.93 -8.26 10.39
N ALA A 245 -15.71 -9.56 10.52
CA ALA A 245 -15.39 -10.22 11.79
C ALA A 245 -14.12 -9.70 12.49
N ARG A 246 -13.27 -8.95 11.77
CA ARG A 246 -12.04 -8.33 12.28
C ARG A 246 -12.28 -6.98 12.96
N VAL A 247 -13.47 -6.39 12.79
CA VAL A 247 -13.84 -5.12 13.43
C VAL A 247 -14.50 -5.41 14.77
N VAL A 248 -13.82 -5.05 15.86
CA VAL A 248 -14.30 -5.23 17.24
C VAL A 248 -15.37 -4.20 17.57
N SER A 249 -15.07 -2.92 17.29
CA SER A 249 -16.00 -1.83 17.58
C SER A 249 -15.72 -0.58 16.74
N ILE A 250 -16.71 0.31 16.70
CA ILE A 250 -16.59 1.65 16.14
C ILE A 250 -17.12 2.64 17.16
N THR A 251 -16.26 3.54 17.60
CA THR A 251 -16.54 4.53 18.66
C THR A 251 -16.57 5.94 18.09
N ASP A 252 -17.59 6.71 18.48
CA ASP A 252 -17.70 8.11 18.13
C ASP A 252 -16.67 8.92 18.90
N LEU A 253 -15.83 9.67 18.19
CA LEU A 253 -14.93 10.66 18.79
C LEU A 253 -15.46 12.05 18.45
N ASP A 254 -16.60 12.40 19.06
CA ASP A 254 -17.17 13.73 18.92
C ASP A 254 -16.31 14.74 19.69
N THR A 255 -15.52 15.53 18.98
CA THR A 255 -14.71 16.58 19.61
C THR A 255 -15.52 17.87 19.85
N GLY A 256 -16.77 17.97 19.37
CA GLY A 256 -17.62 19.15 19.52
C GLY A 256 -17.15 20.40 18.75
N ASP A 257 -15.97 20.36 18.10
CA ASP A 257 -15.35 21.51 17.43
C ASP A 257 -15.90 21.75 16.01
N ASP A 258 -16.27 20.68 15.29
CA ASP A 258 -16.93 20.73 13.98
C ASP A 258 -17.78 19.48 13.77
N PRO A 259 -19.12 19.57 13.90
CA PRO A 259 -20.02 18.43 13.70
C PRO A 259 -20.07 17.97 12.24
N THR A 260 -19.46 18.71 11.31
CA THR A 260 -19.40 18.39 9.88
C THR A 260 -18.05 17.76 9.49
N ASN A 261 -17.13 17.61 10.46
CA ASN A 261 -15.83 16.98 10.30
C ASN A 261 -15.39 16.31 11.61
N SER A 262 -16.24 15.40 12.10
CA SER A 262 -15.99 14.62 13.31
C SER A 262 -15.08 13.42 13.03
N LEU A 263 -14.52 12.86 14.12
CA LEU A 263 -13.67 11.68 14.08
C LEU A 263 -14.45 10.43 14.55
N VAL A 264 -14.07 9.28 14.03
CA VAL A 264 -14.47 7.97 14.58
C VAL A 264 -13.22 7.13 14.80
N ARG A 265 -13.27 6.26 15.80
CA ARG A 265 -12.25 5.24 16.03
C ARG A 265 -12.79 3.88 15.64
N VAL A 266 -12.11 3.22 14.72
CA VAL A 266 -12.34 1.82 14.39
C VAL A 266 -11.33 0.99 15.17
N THR A 267 -11.82 0.06 15.98
CA THR A 267 -11.02 -0.88 16.75
C THR A 267 -11.04 -2.23 16.04
N LEU A 268 -9.85 -2.72 15.67
CA LEU A 268 -9.64 -3.97 14.96
C LEU A 268 -9.03 -5.00 15.91
N ASP A 269 -9.41 -6.26 15.74
CA ASP A 269 -8.88 -7.36 16.55
C ASP A 269 -7.42 -7.60 16.17
N GLY A 270 -6.49 -7.27 17.06
CA GLY A 270 -5.06 -7.32 16.78
C GLY A 270 -4.46 -8.73 16.84
N SER A 271 -5.26 -9.76 17.16
CA SER A 271 -4.84 -11.17 17.01
C SER A 271 -4.74 -11.61 15.55
N TYR A 272 -5.28 -10.82 14.62
CA TYR A 272 -5.17 -11.05 13.19
C TYR A 272 -4.06 -10.23 12.54
N THR A 273 -3.53 -10.77 11.45
CA THR A 273 -2.66 -10.04 10.53
C THR A 273 -3.48 -9.24 9.50
N TYR A 274 -3.02 -8.03 9.20
CA TYR A 274 -3.59 -7.07 8.26
C TYR A 274 -2.56 -6.62 7.23
N GLU A 275 -3.04 -6.29 6.02
CA GLU A 275 -2.24 -5.61 5.00
C GLU A 275 -2.59 -4.12 5.06
N LEU A 276 -1.69 -3.31 5.62
CA LEU A 276 -1.86 -1.88 5.77
C LEU A 276 -1.32 -1.15 4.55
N ARG A 277 -2.21 -0.40 3.88
CA ARG A 277 -1.86 0.54 2.83
C ARG A 277 -2.15 1.96 3.29
N LEU A 278 -1.17 2.84 3.11
CA LEU A 278 -1.33 4.27 3.34
C LEU A 278 -1.03 5.02 2.05
N ALA A 279 -1.74 6.12 1.83
CA ALA A 279 -1.49 6.98 0.69
C ALA A 279 -1.83 8.43 1.03
N LYS A 280 -1.19 9.35 0.31
CA LYS A 280 -1.49 10.78 0.35
C LYS A 280 -1.80 11.27 -1.06
N VAL A 281 -2.92 11.96 -1.19
CA VAL A 281 -3.38 12.54 -2.45
C VAL A 281 -3.71 14.01 -2.26
N GLU A 282 -3.39 14.80 -3.26
CA GLU A 282 -3.79 16.20 -3.35
C GLU A 282 -5.02 16.33 -4.24
N LEU A 283 -6.03 17.03 -3.74
CA LEU A 283 -7.18 17.47 -4.51
C LEU A 283 -7.09 18.97 -4.76
N SER A 284 -7.00 19.36 -6.03
CA SER A 284 -6.94 20.75 -6.44
C SER A 284 -8.02 21.08 -7.47
N SER A 285 -8.58 22.28 -7.39
CA SER A 285 -9.38 22.79 -8.50
C SER A 285 -8.49 23.44 -9.55
N SER A 286 -8.91 23.48 -10.82
CA SER A 286 -8.12 24.09 -11.90
C SER A 286 -7.78 25.57 -11.68
N SER A 287 -8.46 26.23 -10.74
CA SER A 287 -8.21 27.62 -10.35
C SER A 287 -7.21 27.77 -9.18
N ALA A 288 -6.79 26.67 -8.58
CA ALA A 288 -5.83 26.61 -7.49
C ALA A 288 -4.51 26.01 -7.98
N THR A 289 -3.39 26.50 -7.45
CA THR A 289 -2.07 25.91 -7.70
C THR A 289 -1.86 24.76 -6.73
N PRO A 290 -1.34 23.59 -7.19
CA PRO A 290 -0.81 22.54 -6.32
C PRO A 290 0.17 23.12 -5.31
N THR A 291 0.03 22.77 -4.04
CA THR A 291 0.91 23.26 -2.96
C THR A 291 1.37 22.17 -2.00
N THR A 292 0.80 20.97 -2.10
CA THR A 292 1.20 19.87 -1.23
C THR A 292 2.55 19.32 -1.69
N ALA A 293 3.55 19.42 -0.83
CA ALA A 293 4.84 18.78 -1.05
C ALA A 293 4.73 17.25 -0.86
N PRO A 294 5.46 16.46 -1.66
CA PRO A 294 5.75 15.07 -1.34
C PRO A 294 6.32 14.96 0.08
N PRO A 295 5.98 13.90 0.84
CA PRO A 295 6.69 13.61 2.08
C PRO A 295 8.15 13.28 1.78
N GLU A 296 9.03 13.64 2.71
CA GLU A 296 10.43 13.22 2.70
C GLU A 296 10.52 11.72 3.04
N ALA A 297 11.61 11.08 2.64
CA ALA A 297 11.90 9.72 3.08
C ALA A 297 12.05 9.67 4.62
N GLU A 298 11.74 8.51 5.20
CA GLU A 298 11.82 8.28 6.65
C GLU A 298 12.67 7.05 6.98
N TYR A 299 12.73 6.04 6.10
CA TYR A 299 13.54 4.84 6.35
C TYR A 299 13.96 4.12 5.07
N LEU A 300 15.02 3.33 5.19
CA LEU A 300 15.54 2.45 4.15
C LEU A 300 15.11 1.00 4.39
N VAL A 301 14.77 0.29 3.32
CA VAL A 301 14.54 -1.16 3.36
C VAL A 301 15.44 -1.87 2.35
N PRO A 302 15.91 -3.10 2.66
CA PRO A 302 16.65 -3.88 1.69
C PRO A 302 15.73 -4.35 0.56
N ALA A 303 16.04 -3.94 -0.68
CA ALA A 303 15.35 -4.47 -1.87
C ALA A 303 16.00 -5.77 -2.36
N THR A 304 17.32 -5.91 -2.20
CA THR A 304 18.01 -7.18 -2.36
C THR A 304 17.92 -8.01 -1.08
N THR A 305 17.30 -9.19 -1.13
CA THR A 305 17.14 -10.06 0.05
C THR A 305 18.33 -10.99 0.28
N SER A 306 19.07 -11.33 -0.78
CA SER A 306 20.28 -12.16 -0.70
C SER A 306 21.15 -11.95 -1.93
N VAL A 307 22.46 -11.90 -1.70
CA VAL A 307 23.47 -11.79 -2.76
C VAL A 307 24.68 -12.63 -2.34
N VAL A 308 25.32 -13.28 -3.31
CA VAL A 308 26.61 -13.96 -3.17
C VAL A 308 27.51 -13.38 -4.24
N ALA A 309 28.75 -13.07 -3.89
CA ALA A 309 29.69 -12.49 -4.82
C ALA A 309 30.81 -13.47 -5.17
N SER A 310 31.32 -13.38 -6.41
CA SER A 310 32.47 -14.15 -6.87
C SER A 310 33.62 -13.21 -7.24
N PRO A 311 34.87 -13.60 -6.96
CA PRO A 311 36.02 -12.75 -7.26
C PRO A 311 36.10 -12.38 -8.75
N GLY A 312 36.29 -11.10 -9.02
CA GLY A 312 36.38 -10.55 -10.38
C GLY A 312 35.05 -10.41 -11.12
N GLU A 313 33.93 -10.80 -10.51
CA GLU A 313 32.58 -10.61 -11.07
C GLU A 313 31.86 -9.44 -10.39
N THR A 314 31.11 -8.69 -11.19
CA THR A 314 30.26 -7.61 -10.68
C THR A 314 28.97 -8.20 -10.12
N SER A 315 28.66 -7.81 -8.89
CA SER A 315 27.43 -8.14 -8.17
C SER A 315 26.69 -6.85 -7.81
N THR A 316 25.40 -6.95 -7.48
CA THR A 316 24.53 -5.80 -7.27
C THR A 316 23.73 -5.95 -5.99
N VAL A 317 23.65 -4.88 -5.21
CA VAL A 317 22.69 -4.72 -4.11
C VAL A 317 21.80 -3.50 -4.35
N ALA A 318 20.59 -3.51 -3.81
CA ALA A 318 19.68 -2.40 -3.91
C ALA A 318 18.92 -2.20 -2.60
N VAL A 319 18.72 -0.93 -2.24
CA VAL A 319 17.84 -0.51 -1.14
C VAL A 319 16.71 0.34 -1.70
N GLU A 320 15.61 0.44 -0.95
CA GLU A 320 14.48 1.29 -1.28
C GLU A 320 14.28 2.32 -0.16
N ALA A 321 14.21 3.61 -0.51
CA ALA A 321 13.85 4.68 0.41
C ALA A 321 12.33 4.85 0.44
N ARG A 322 11.76 4.84 1.65
CA ARG A 322 10.32 4.94 1.87
C ARG A 322 9.99 6.11 2.77
N ASP A 323 8.87 6.76 2.48
CA ASP A 323 8.29 7.80 3.31
C ASP A 323 7.50 7.23 4.50
N GLY A 324 6.95 8.13 5.33
CA GLY A 324 6.12 7.72 6.46
C GLY A 324 4.76 7.09 6.13
N TYR A 325 4.36 7.06 4.85
CA TYR A 325 3.20 6.31 4.34
C TYR A 325 3.62 4.92 3.82
N ASN A 326 4.89 4.50 3.98
CA ASN A 326 5.45 3.29 3.39
C ASN A 326 5.34 3.28 1.85
N ASN A 327 5.53 4.44 1.23
CA ASN A 327 5.60 4.55 -0.23
C ASN A 327 7.00 4.97 -0.67
N PRO A 328 7.46 4.55 -1.86
CA PRO A 328 8.80 4.87 -2.35
C PRO A 328 9.00 6.37 -2.58
N VAL A 329 10.24 6.84 -2.38
CA VAL A 329 10.61 8.26 -2.54
C VAL A 329 11.71 8.42 -3.59
N GLU A 330 11.41 9.22 -4.62
CA GLU A 330 12.34 9.57 -5.70
C GLU A 330 13.30 10.69 -5.28
N GLY A 331 14.54 10.63 -5.77
CA GLY A 331 15.48 11.74 -5.68
C GLY A 331 16.33 11.80 -4.41
N GLU A 332 16.21 10.80 -3.54
CA GLU A 332 16.99 10.69 -2.30
C GLU A 332 18.42 10.24 -2.59
N SER A 333 19.39 10.77 -1.85
CA SER A 333 20.81 10.45 -2.04
C SER A 333 21.27 9.42 -1.02
N ILE A 334 21.49 8.18 -1.47
CA ILE A 334 21.92 7.07 -0.62
C ILE A 334 23.43 6.88 -0.78
N GLU A 335 24.17 6.93 0.32
CA GLU A 335 25.60 6.62 0.36
C GLU A 335 25.80 5.14 0.61
N PHE A 336 26.52 4.47 -0.29
CA PHE A 336 26.99 3.11 -0.10
C PHE A 336 28.46 3.15 0.32
N GLU A 337 28.79 2.51 1.44
CA GLU A 337 30.16 2.30 1.91
C GLU A 337 30.50 0.81 1.94
N VAL A 338 31.69 0.46 1.45
CA VAL A 338 32.14 -0.92 1.32
C VAL A 338 33.32 -1.19 2.25
N THR A 339 33.14 -2.14 3.16
CA THR A 339 34.18 -2.71 4.00
C THR A 339 34.55 -4.12 3.51
N GLY A 340 35.85 -4.36 3.29
CA GLY A 340 36.37 -5.60 2.70
C GLY A 340 36.91 -5.40 1.28
N ASP A 341 37.30 -6.48 0.61
CA ASP A 341 38.03 -6.45 -0.66
C ASP A 341 37.09 -6.38 -1.89
N ALA A 342 36.36 -5.27 -1.99
CA ALA A 342 35.55 -4.94 -3.17
C ALA A 342 35.71 -3.48 -3.61
N THR A 343 35.35 -3.20 -4.86
CA THR A 343 35.36 -1.86 -5.46
C THR A 343 34.05 -1.55 -6.18
N PRO A 344 33.60 -0.28 -6.19
CA PRO A 344 34.19 0.89 -5.53
C PRO A 344 34.07 0.83 -3.99
N LYS A 345 34.89 1.61 -3.25
CA LYS A 345 34.84 1.66 -1.77
C LYS A 345 33.69 2.49 -1.23
N SER A 346 33.21 3.45 -2.00
CA SER A 346 31.98 4.15 -1.72
C SER A 346 31.38 4.71 -3.00
N GLN A 347 30.08 4.95 -2.96
CA GLN A 347 29.34 5.61 -4.04
C GLN A 347 28.03 6.17 -3.51
N THR A 348 27.70 7.40 -3.89
CA THR A 348 26.35 7.95 -3.69
C THR A 348 25.49 7.65 -4.91
N VAL A 349 24.28 7.13 -4.67
CA VAL A 349 23.29 6.79 -5.70
C VAL A 349 21.99 7.51 -5.38
N THR A 350 21.37 8.10 -6.40
CA THR A 350 20.06 8.75 -6.25
C THR A 350 18.93 7.75 -6.52
N THR A 351 17.89 7.76 -5.68
CA THR A 351 16.74 6.84 -5.84
C THR A 351 15.92 7.13 -7.10
N THR A 352 15.39 6.08 -7.72
CA THR A 352 14.48 6.17 -8.88
C THR A 352 13.05 6.55 -8.47
N ASP A 353 12.13 6.63 -9.43
CA ASP A 353 10.68 6.78 -9.23
C ASP A 353 10.06 5.64 -8.40
N GLU A 354 10.68 4.46 -8.43
CA GLU A 354 10.36 3.32 -7.56
C GLU A 354 11.05 3.37 -6.18
N GLY A 355 11.74 4.47 -5.85
CA GLY A 355 12.46 4.64 -4.58
C GLY A 355 13.76 3.83 -4.48
N LEU A 356 14.20 3.19 -5.57
CA LEU A 356 15.32 2.25 -5.55
C LEU A 356 16.67 2.95 -5.77
N ALA A 357 17.64 2.67 -4.90
CA ALA A 357 19.04 2.98 -5.10
C ALA A 357 19.81 1.66 -5.30
N THR A 358 20.45 1.51 -6.46
CA THR A 358 21.18 0.28 -6.85
C THR A 358 22.68 0.53 -6.88
N PHE A 359 23.44 -0.37 -6.25
CA PHE A 359 24.88 -0.30 -6.14
C PHE A 359 25.54 -1.56 -6.71
N ASP A 360 26.36 -1.35 -7.74
CA ASP A 360 27.17 -2.39 -8.36
C ASP A 360 28.58 -2.38 -7.75
N PHE A 361 29.04 -3.55 -7.32
CA PHE A 361 30.38 -3.74 -6.76
C PHE A 361 31.04 -4.96 -7.39
N THR A 362 32.37 -4.93 -7.47
CA THR A 362 33.19 -6.06 -7.93
C THR A 362 34.14 -6.45 -6.82
N VAL A 363 34.09 -7.72 -6.43
CA VAL A 363 34.99 -8.28 -5.43
C VAL A 363 36.37 -8.48 -6.06
N ASP A 364 37.42 -8.13 -5.35
CA ASP A 364 38.80 -8.27 -5.83
C ASP A 364 39.13 -9.75 -6.09
N SER A 365 39.96 -10.01 -7.11
CA SER A 365 40.21 -11.36 -7.62
C SER A 365 40.83 -12.33 -6.60
N ASP A 366 41.44 -11.79 -5.54
CA ASP A 366 42.10 -12.52 -4.46
C ASP A 366 41.33 -12.44 -3.13
N ALA A 367 40.14 -11.83 -3.10
CA ALA A 367 39.31 -11.79 -1.92
C ALA A 367 38.83 -13.20 -1.54
N THR A 368 38.98 -13.54 -0.27
CA THR A 368 38.52 -14.82 0.30
C THR A 368 37.52 -14.62 1.45
N GLU A 369 37.32 -13.39 1.89
CA GLU A 369 36.52 -13.02 3.05
C GLU A 369 35.20 -12.35 2.63
N ARG A 370 34.30 -12.14 3.59
CA ARG A 370 33.01 -11.47 3.33
C ARG A 370 33.21 -9.99 3.00
N VAL A 371 32.32 -9.45 2.18
CA VAL A 371 32.23 -8.02 1.91
C VAL A 371 31.02 -7.46 2.64
N THR A 372 31.20 -6.38 3.38
CA THR A 372 30.11 -5.66 4.02
C THR A 372 29.83 -4.40 3.23
N ILE A 373 28.56 -4.17 2.88
CA ILE A 373 28.10 -2.95 2.22
C ILE A 373 27.05 -2.31 3.12
N GLU A 374 27.33 -1.11 3.58
CA GLU A 374 26.41 -0.29 4.34
C GLU A 374 25.79 0.75 3.40
N ALA A 375 24.46 0.86 3.40
CA ALA A 375 23.73 1.88 2.66
C ALA A 375 23.05 2.80 3.68
N SER A 376 23.31 4.11 3.61
CA SER A 376 22.78 5.07 4.59
C SER A 376 22.38 6.41 3.97
N SER A 377 21.49 7.13 4.65
CA SER A 377 21.11 8.50 4.32
C SER A 377 20.49 9.20 5.53
N ASP A 378 20.95 10.40 5.86
CA ASP A 378 20.35 11.26 6.90
C ASP A 378 19.09 11.94 6.34
N PHE A 379 17.93 11.31 6.49
CA PHE A 379 16.68 11.78 5.90
C PHE A 379 16.11 12.98 6.67
N ASP A 380 16.26 13.01 7.99
CA ASP A 380 15.73 14.10 8.83
C ASP A 380 16.69 15.30 8.96
N GLY A 381 17.92 15.16 8.46
CA GLY A 381 18.95 16.20 8.48
C GLY A 381 19.47 16.50 9.88
N SER A 382 19.31 15.57 10.83
CA SER A 382 19.77 15.70 12.21
C SER A 382 21.29 15.63 12.34
N GLY A 383 21.95 15.02 11.35
CA GLY A 383 23.39 14.79 11.31
C GLY A 383 23.83 13.47 11.96
N ASP A 384 22.90 12.65 12.45
CA ASP A 384 23.14 11.32 13.00
C ASP A 384 22.35 10.29 12.17
N ILE A 385 22.99 9.22 11.70
CA ILE A 385 22.30 8.14 10.98
C ILE A 385 21.59 7.23 11.98
N GLU A 386 20.27 7.13 11.86
CA GLU A 386 19.45 6.24 12.66
C GLU A 386 19.43 4.80 12.12
N SER A 387 19.06 3.82 12.95
CA SER A 387 18.97 2.42 12.51
C SER A 387 17.88 2.17 11.45
N THR A 388 16.94 3.10 11.29
CA THR A 388 15.92 3.08 10.23
C THR A 388 16.45 3.64 8.91
N GLU A 389 17.53 4.41 8.97
CA GLU A 389 18.16 5.13 7.86
C GLU A 389 19.36 4.39 7.29
N GLU A 390 19.62 3.18 7.77
CA GLU A 390 20.76 2.35 7.40
C GLU A 390 20.34 0.92 7.08
N VAL A 391 20.96 0.34 6.06
CA VAL A 391 20.83 -1.08 5.71
C VAL A 391 22.22 -1.66 5.49
N THR A 392 22.55 -2.71 6.23
CA THR A 392 23.83 -3.41 6.11
C THR A 392 23.66 -4.78 5.41
N TYR A 393 24.40 -4.98 4.32
CA TYR A 393 24.57 -6.25 3.62
C TYR A 393 25.86 -6.93 4.03
N THR A 394 25.79 -8.19 4.47
CA THR A 394 26.99 -9.02 4.70
C THR A 394 27.08 -10.14 3.66
N ILE A 395 27.89 -9.90 2.63
CA ILE A 395 27.93 -10.68 1.40
C ILE A 395 29.04 -11.74 1.48
N PRO A 396 28.71 -13.04 1.39
CA PRO A 396 29.73 -14.07 1.28
C PRO A 396 30.42 -14.03 -0.08
N VAL A 397 31.74 -14.16 -0.08
CA VAL A 397 32.55 -14.34 -1.30
C VAL A 397 32.79 -15.83 -1.51
N VAL A 398 32.41 -16.34 -2.69
CA VAL A 398 32.59 -17.74 -3.04
C VAL A 398 33.57 -17.86 -4.20
N ASN A 399 34.72 -18.47 -3.90
CA ASN A 399 35.74 -18.79 -4.88
C ASN A 399 35.33 -20.05 -5.63
N GLY A 400 34.94 -19.89 -6.90
CA GLY A 400 34.87 -21.04 -7.81
C GLY A 400 36.25 -21.68 -7.90
N SER A 401 36.41 -22.90 -7.37
CA SER A 401 37.67 -23.66 -7.43
C SER A 401 38.02 -24.02 -8.88
N GLY A 402 38.65 -23.07 -9.59
CA GLY A 402 39.28 -23.26 -10.90
C GLY A 402 40.72 -23.73 -10.74
N GLY A 403 40.93 -24.93 -10.19
CA GLY A 403 42.26 -25.48 -9.91
C GLY A 403 42.78 -26.46 -10.96
N SER A 404 43.29 -25.99 -12.11
CA SER A 404 44.19 -26.78 -12.96
C SER A 404 45.57 -26.87 -12.29
N GLY A 405 45.75 -27.86 -11.41
CA GLY A 405 47.02 -28.11 -10.71
C GLY A 405 47.30 -29.60 -10.57
N SER A 406 48.05 -30.17 -11.50
CA SER A 406 48.59 -31.53 -11.41
C SER A 406 49.58 -31.63 -10.24
N GLY A 407 49.13 -32.16 -9.09
CA GLY A 407 49.95 -32.38 -7.91
C GLY A 407 49.47 -33.59 -7.10
N SER A 408 50.16 -34.71 -7.26
CA SER A 408 49.96 -35.93 -6.49
C SER A 408 50.32 -35.72 -5.02
N GLY A 409 49.36 -35.85 -4.09
CA GLY A 409 49.67 -35.96 -2.65
C GLY A 409 48.50 -35.79 -1.69
N SER A 410 48.04 -36.91 -1.14
CA SER A 410 47.45 -37.13 0.19
C SER A 410 46.17 -36.37 0.60
N GLY A 411 45.11 -37.13 0.89
CA GLY A 411 43.78 -36.66 1.24
C GLY A 411 43.72 -35.63 2.37
N GLY A 412 42.91 -34.61 2.12
CA GLY A 412 42.38 -33.65 3.08
C GLY A 412 40.90 -33.47 2.75
N ASP A 413 40.08 -33.56 3.77
CA ASP A 413 38.62 -33.54 3.79
C ASP A 413 38.03 -32.36 3.01
N GLY A 414 37.04 -32.62 2.15
CA GLY A 414 36.30 -31.60 1.38
C GLY A 414 35.29 -30.85 2.26
N SER A 415 35.71 -30.48 3.47
CA SER A 415 34.82 -29.89 4.47
C SER A 415 34.46 -28.46 4.06
N THR A 416 33.20 -28.27 3.70
CA THR A 416 32.55 -26.94 3.57
C THR A 416 32.29 -26.30 4.95
N GLY A 417 32.90 -26.82 6.02
CA GLY A 417 32.70 -26.37 7.40
C GLY A 417 33.11 -24.92 7.68
N GLU A 418 33.90 -24.30 6.80
CA GLU A 418 34.31 -22.89 6.93
C GLU A 418 33.33 -21.89 6.28
N ILE A 419 32.42 -22.36 5.40
CA ILE A 419 31.48 -21.50 4.64
C ILE A 419 30.06 -21.55 5.25
N ASN A 420 29.71 -22.67 5.88
CA ASN A 420 28.45 -22.85 6.60
C ASN A 420 28.44 -22.08 7.94
N PRO A 421 27.27 -21.80 8.53
CA PRO A 421 27.17 -21.16 9.84
C PRO A 421 28.19 -21.75 10.84
N PRO A 422 29.06 -20.92 11.43
CA PRO A 422 30.28 -21.39 12.06
C PRO A 422 29.98 -22.17 13.35
N ASN A 423 30.92 -23.01 13.75
CA ASN A 423 30.77 -23.87 14.94
C ASN A 423 31.17 -23.19 16.27
N ASN A 424 31.28 -21.86 16.29
CA ASN A 424 31.91 -21.11 17.38
C ASN A 424 30.94 -20.22 18.17
N GLU A 425 29.67 -20.08 17.75
CA GLU A 425 28.65 -19.31 18.49
C GLU A 425 27.54 -20.20 19.07
N LYS A 426 27.11 -19.87 20.29
CA LYS A 426 25.99 -20.54 20.96
C LYS A 426 24.70 -19.97 20.38
N GLY A 427 23.98 -20.76 19.58
CA GLY A 427 22.77 -20.27 18.93
C GLY A 427 22.60 -20.76 17.50
N ASP A 428 23.67 -21.26 16.87
CA ASP A 428 23.67 -21.58 15.45
C ASP A 428 23.11 -22.98 15.17
N VAL A 429 22.55 -23.13 13.97
CA VAL A 429 22.24 -24.44 13.39
C VAL A 429 23.35 -24.80 12.41
N ILE A 430 24.18 -25.76 12.81
CA ILE A 430 25.42 -26.11 12.11
C ILE A 430 25.16 -27.29 11.16
N LEU A 431 25.70 -27.23 9.95
CA LEU A 431 25.79 -28.40 9.08
C LEU A 431 26.90 -29.32 9.57
N GLU A 432 26.54 -30.46 10.15
CA GLU A 432 27.48 -31.41 10.76
C GLU A 432 27.97 -32.48 9.78
N ASP A 433 27.09 -32.95 8.90
CA ASP A 433 27.39 -34.04 7.98
C ASP A 433 26.53 -33.93 6.71
N THR A 434 27.03 -34.49 5.61
CA THR A 434 26.30 -34.60 4.34
C THR A 434 26.56 -35.99 3.78
N SER A 435 25.51 -36.65 3.28
CA SER A 435 25.62 -37.97 2.65
C SER A 435 24.65 -38.09 1.48
N SER A 436 24.90 -39.03 0.58
CA SER A 436 24.05 -39.34 -0.58
C SER A 436 23.45 -40.75 -0.44
N PRO A 437 22.40 -40.95 0.38
CA PRO A 437 21.86 -42.29 0.67
C PRO A 437 21.22 -42.96 -0.55
N ALA A 438 20.82 -42.19 -1.56
CA ALA A 438 20.32 -42.70 -2.83
C ALA A 438 20.88 -41.88 -4.00
N LYS A 439 20.65 -42.35 -5.23
CA LYS A 439 21.19 -41.73 -6.44
C LYS A 439 20.82 -40.25 -6.59
N ASP A 440 19.58 -39.91 -6.25
CA ASP A 440 18.92 -38.61 -6.40
C ASP A 440 18.71 -37.87 -5.07
N THR A 441 19.22 -38.43 -3.97
CA THR A 441 18.89 -37.99 -2.62
C THR A 441 20.14 -37.59 -1.87
N VAL A 442 20.11 -36.40 -1.28
CA VAL A 442 21.10 -35.90 -0.35
C VAL A 442 20.48 -35.83 1.04
N GLU A 443 21.16 -36.36 2.05
CA GLU A 443 20.83 -36.15 3.46
C GLU A 443 21.88 -35.22 4.07
N ILE A 444 21.42 -34.10 4.63
CA ILE A 444 22.23 -33.20 5.44
C ILE A 444 21.88 -33.38 6.91
N ARG A 445 22.85 -33.30 7.83
CA ARG A 445 22.61 -33.32 9.28
C ARG A 445 22.83 -31.94 9.85
N LEU A 446 21.78 -31.40 10.46
CA LEU A 446 21.78 -30.08 11.07
C LEU A 446 21.77 -30.20 12.59
N ASN A 447 22.75 -29.61 13.27
CA ASN A 447 22.89 -29.62 14.72
C ASN A 447 22.61 -28.23 15.29
N ASN A 448 21.50 -28.10 16.02
CA ASN A 448 21.09 -26.86 16.66
C ASN A 448 21.82 -26.67 18.00
N THR A 449 22.68 -25.68 18.10
CA THR A 449 23.43 -25.37 19.34
C THR A 449 22.72 -24.38 20.27
N GLY A 450 21.61 -23.80 19.80
CA GLY A 450 20.78 -22.85 20.54
C GLY A 450 19.52 -23.49 21.12
N ASP A 451 18.52 -22.65 21.41
CA ASP A 451 17.20 -23.11 21.81
C ASP A 451 16.49 -23.85 20.67
N GLN A 452 15.59 -24.77 21.03
CA GLN A 452 14.80 -25.56 20.08
C GLN A 452 14.08 -24.64 19.09
N ARG A 453 14.19 -24.96 17.79
CA ARG A 453 13.55 -24.21 16.71
C ARG A 453 13.07 -25.14 15.60
N THR A 454 12.22 -24.63 14.73
CA THR A 454 11.58 -25.41 13.67
C THR A 454 11.90 -24.81 12.31
N ILE A 455 12.38 -25.61 11.36
CA ILE A 455 12.45 -25.19 9.96
C ILE A 455 11.03 -25.15 9.39
N THR A 456 10.59 -23.96 9.00
CA THR A 456 9.26 -23.67 8.49
C THR A 456 9.24 -23.50 6.98
N SER A 457 10.35 -23.03 6.40
CA SER A 457 10.43 -22.79 4.96
C SER A 457 11.80 -23.15 4.39
N PHE A 458 11.88 -23.49 3.11
CA PHE A 458 13.14 -23.75 2.42
C PHE A 458 13.18 -23.14 1.01
N ARG A 459 14.39 -22.96 0.49
CA ARG A 459 14.68 -22.62 -0.91
C ARG A 459 16.02 -23.23 -1.30
N VAL A 460 16.07 -23.85 -2.48
CA VAL A 460 17.36 -24.16 -3.12
C VAL A 460 17.67 -23.05 -4.12
N SER A 461 18.63 -22.20 -3.77
CA SER A 461 18.95 -21.00 -4.55
C SER A 461 19.81 -21.31 -5.77
N PHE A 462 20.62 -22.37 -5.68
CA PHE A 462 21.62 -22.72 -6.70
C PHE A 462 21.92 -24.21 -6.69
N TYR A 463 22.19 -24.77 -7.86
CA TYR A 463 22.63 -26.15 -8.05
C TYR A 463 23.68 -26.20 -9.16
N TYR A 464 24.76 -26.93 -8.90
CA TYR A 464 25.87 -27.11 -9.82
C TYR A 464 26.25 -28.60 -9.86
N PRO A 465 25.99 -29.30 -10.96
CA PRO A 465 26.39 -30.70 -11.10
C PRO A 465 27.89 -30.83 -11.35
N ASP A 466 28.46 -31.98 -10.97
CA ASP A 466 29.78 -32.37 -11.44
C ASP A 466 29.78 -32.61 -12.97
N GLN A 467 30.97 -32.53 -13.58
CA GLN A 467 31.09 -32.47 -15.03
C GLN A 467 30.43 -33.64 -15.77
N GLY A 468 29.35 -33.34 -16.48
CA GLY A 468 28.67 -34.26 -17.41
C GLY A 468 27.31 -34.76 -16.92
N ASP A 469 26.91 -34.42 -15.70
CA ASP A 469 25.58 -34.77 -15.17
C ASP A 469 24.50 -33.73 -15.53
N PRO A 470 23.21 -34.14 -15.59
CA PRO A 470 22.09 -33.23 -15.80
C PRO A 470 22.05 -32.14 -14.72
N ILE A 471 21.55 -30.94 -15.06
CA ILE A 471 21.30 -29.90 -14.05
C ILE A 471 19.92 -30.16 -13.44
N ALA A 472 19.83 -30.14 -12.11
CA ALA A 472 18.56 -30.23 -11.42
C ALA A 472 17.71 -28.97 -11.68
N ASP A 473 16.43 -29.15 -12.00
CA ASP A 473 15.47 -28.06 -12.16
C ASP A 473 14.56 -27.91 -10.93
N THR A 474 14.45 -28.97 -10.13
CA THR A 474 13.56 -29.04 -8.96
C THR A 474 14.20 -29.78 -7.80
N ALA A 475 13.81 -29.38 -6.59
CA ALA A 475 14.21 -30.02 -5.35
C ALA A 475 13.00 -30.18 -4.41
N THR A 476 12.92 -31.30 -3.70
CA THR A 476 12.04 -31.45 -2.53
C THR A 476 12.86 -31.33 -1.24
N PHE A 477 12.20 -30.99 -0.15
CA PHE A 477 12.81 -30.87 1.17
C PHE A 477 11.95 -31.58 2.19
N ASN A 478 12.51 -32.58 2.84
CA ASN A 478 11.85 -33.40 3.87
C ASN A 478 10.46 -33.91 3.46
N GLY A 479 10.30 -34.34 2.20
CA GLY A 479 9.02 -34.86 1.67
C GLY A 479 8.01 -33.79 1.23
N SER A 480 8.43 -32.53 1.11
CA SER A 480 7.63 -31.46 0.49
C SER A 480 7.34 -31.70 -0.99
N ASP A 481 6.42 -30.91 -1.54
CA ASP A 481 6.17 -30.86 -2.98
C ASP A 481 7.41 -30.28 -3.72
N PRO A 482 7.72 -30.75 -4.95
CA PRO A 482 8.87 -30.26 -5.71
C PRO A 482 8.85 -28.75 -5.94
N GLN A 483 9.94 -28.08 -5.59
CA GLN A 483 10.12 -26.63 -5.77
C GLN A 483 11.17 -26.34 -6.84
N PRO A 484 10.99 -25.31 -7.67
CA PRO A 484 11.97 -24.93 -8.68
C PRO A 484 13.26 -24.42 -8.03
N ILE A 485 14.40 -24.88 -8.54
CA ILE A 485 15.71 -24.35 -8.13
C ILE A 485 15.85 -22.90 -8.63
N GLY A 486 16.30 -22.01 -7.75
CA GLY A 486 16.33 -20.57 -7.98
C GLY A 486 14.98 -19.86 -7.73
N GLY A 487 13.90 -20.60 -7.48
CA GLY A 487 12.56 -20.06 -7.19
C GLY A 487 12.44 -19.35 -5.84
N LEU A 488 11.25 -18.90 -5.47
CA LEU A 488 10.99 -18.22 -4.18
C LEU A 488 11.02 -19.20 -2.99
N GLN A 489 11.07 -18.66 -1.76
CA GLN A 489 10.97 -19.44 -0.53
C GLN A 489 9.64 -20.21 -0.47
N HIS A 490 9.67 -21.48 -0.07
CA HIS A 490 8.49 -22.35 0.04
C HIS A 490 8.22 -22.77 1.49
N GLU A 491 6.98 -22.61 1.94
CA GLU A 491 6.50 -23.04 3.26
C GLU A 491 6.28 -24.56 3.32
N LEU A 492 6.88 -25.23 4.31
CA LEU A 492 6.85 -26.69 4.45
C LEU A 492 5.55 -27.23 5.03
N GLY A 493 4.84 -26.44 5.85
CA GLY A 493 3.57 -26.82 6.47
C GLY A 493 3.67 -28.10 7.30
N ALA A 494 3.04 -29.19 6.84
CA ALA A 494 3.08 -30.48 7.53
C ALA A 494 4.48 -31.14 7.53
N ASN A 495 5.41 -30.67 6.68
CA ASN A 495 6.76 -31.20 6.53
C ASN A 495 7.83 -30.40 7.31
N ASN A 496 7.40 -29.50 8.20
CA ASN A 496 8.29 -28.74 9.09
C ASN A 496 9.24 -29.68 9.84
N VAL A 497 10.50 -29.23 10.03
CA VAL A 497 11.53 -30.02 10.72
C VAL A 497 11.86 -29.37 12.06
N GLN A 498 11.56 -30.06 13.15
CA GLN A 498 11.96 -29.63 14.50
C GLN A 498 13.44 -29.97 14.73
N LEU A 499 14.21 -28.99 15.20
CA LEU A 499 15.63 -29.13 15.54
C LEU A 499 15.82 -29.03 17.05
N ASP A 500 15.99 -30.19 17.70
CA ASP A 500 16.26 -30.25 19.13
C ASP A 500 17.69 -29.81 19.45
N THR A 501 17.86 -29.11 20.58
CA THR A 501 19.17 -28.62 21.02
C THR A 501 20.19 -29.76 21.20
N GLY A 502 21.34 -29.64 20.54
CA GLY A 502 22.49 -30.54 20.64
C GLY A 502 22.28 -31.91 20.00
N THR A 503 21.18 -32.10 19.26
CA THR A 503 20.87 -33.37 18.57
C THR A 503 20.92 -33.17 17.06
N PRO A 504 21.88 -33.80 16.36
CA PRO A 504 21.98 -33.69 14.90
C PRO A 504 20.74 -34.31 14.24
N THR A 505 19.99 -33.49 13.52
CA THR A 505 18.73 -33.87 12.88
C THR A 505 18.94 -34.06 11.38
N PRO A 506 18.62 -35.23 10.80
CA PRO A 506 18.73 -35.46 9.38
C PRO A 506 17.61 -34.75 8.61
N VAL A 507 17.98 -34.13 7.49
CA VAL A 507 17.08 -33.47 6.55
C VAL A 507 17.38 -34.00 5.15
N THR A 508 16.35 -34.44 4.45
CA THR A 508 16.49 -35.05 3.13
C THR A 508 16.11 -34.08 2.03
N LEU A 509 16.96 -33.95 1.01
CA LEU A 509 16.68 -33.25 -0.24
C LEU A 509 16.70 -34.24 -1.41
N VAL A 510 15.71 -34.16 -2.30
CA VAL A 510 15.65 -34.99 -3.51
C VAL A 510 15.66 -34.09 -4.73
N PHE A 511 16.60 -34.32 -5.63
CA PHE A 511 16.82 -33.50 -6.83
C PHE A 511 16.33 -34.21 -8.09
N ASN A 512 15.63 -33.47 -8.95
CA ASN A 512 15.15 -33.98 -10.22
C ASN A 512 15.52 -33.02 -11.36
N SER A 513 15.57 -33.59 -12.57
CA SER A 513 15.71 -32.87 -13.83
C SER A 513 14.66 -33.40 -14.80
N ASP A 514 13.83 -32.52 -15.38
CA ASP A 514 12.69 -32.91 -16.23
C ASP A 514 11.77 -33.95 -15.57
N ASN A 515 11.49 -33.80 -14.26
CA ASN A 515 10.74 -34.76 -13.42
C ASN A 515 11.34 -36.18 -13.37
N LYS A 516 12.65 -36.33 -13.56
CA LYS A 516 13.36 -37.61 -13.45
C LYS A 516 14.46 -37.57 -12.39
N PRO A 517 14.62 -38.66 -11.62
CA PRO A 517 15.75 -38.85 -10.73
C PRO A 517 17.09 -38.75 -11.46
N MET A 518 18.02 -38.01 -10.87
CA MET A 518 19.37 -37.79 -11.42
C MET A 518 20.45 -38.26 -10.42
N GLY A 519 21.71 -38.28 -10.85
CA GLY A 519 22.84 -38.46 -9.93
C GLY A 519 23.08 -37.15 -9.18
N VAL A 520 23.42 -37.23 -7.90
CA VAL A 520 23.78 -36.07 -7.06
C VAL A 520 25.20 -36.18 -6.48
N THR A 521 25.93 -37.24 -6.84
CA THR A 521 27.26 -37.54 -6.30
C THR A 521 28.27 -36.49 -6.77
N GLU A 522 29.06 -35.93 -5.85
CA GLU A 522 30.04 -34.86 -6.16
C GLU A 522 29.42 -33.53 -6.62
N ASP A 523 28.08 -33.40 -6.59
CA ASP A 523 27.37 -32.16 -6.91
C ASP A 523 27.44 -31.13 -5.78
N PHE A 524 27.14 -29.88 -6.11
CA PHE A 524 27.11 -28.77 -5.16
C PHE A 524 25.78 -28.01 -5.23
N PHE A 525 25.24 -27.61 -4.09
CA PHE A 525 24.05 -26.77 -4.04
C PHE A 525 24.03 -25.84 -2.83
N ILE A 526 23.19 -24.81 -2.92
CA ILE A 526 22.95 -23.84 -1.85
C ILE A 526 21.49 -23.95 -1.42
N VAL A 527 21.27 -24.26 -0.14
CA VAL A 527 19.93 -24.31 0.47
C VAL A 527 19.81 -23.28 1.57
N THR A 528 18.77 -22.46 1.50
CA THR A 528 18.39 -21.52 2.56
C THR A 528 17.16 -22.06 3.26
N VAL A 529 17.21 -22.13 4.59
CA VAL A 529 16.08 -22.49 5.43
C VAL A 529 15.68 -21.30 6.30
N ARG A 530 14.39 -21.17 6.58
CA ARG A 530 13.84 -20.20 7.53
C ARG A 530 13.28 -20.94 8.74
N PHE A 531 13.50 -20.39 9.92
CA PHE A 531 13.02 -20.93 11.18
C PHE A 531 11.68 -20.29 11.60
N ASP A 532 11.01 -20.91 12.58
CA ASP A 532 9.85 -20.37 13.27
C ASP A 532 10.14 -19.06 14.02
N THR A 533 11.41 -18.77 14.30
CA THR A 533 11.89 -17.49 14.83
C THR A 533 12.01 -16.38 13.78
N GLY A 534 11.76 -16.67 12.49
CA GLY A 534 11.93 -15.72 11.38
C GLY A 534 13.36 -15.64 10.83
N GLU A 535 14.35 -16.05 11.61
CA GLU A 535 15.75 -16.14 11.20
C GLU A 535 15.93 -17.11 10.02
N SER A 536 16.86 -16.80 9.11
CA SER A 536 17.21 -17.67 7.99
C SER A 536 18.67 -18.08 8.05
N SER A 537 18.95 -19.34 7.72
CA SER A 537 20.30 -19.89 7.60
C SER A 537 20.53 -20.46 6.21
N THR A 538 21.70 -20.20 5.64
CA THR A 538 22.08 -20.69 4.32
C THR A 538 23.22 -21.69 4.43
N TYR A 539 23.05 -22.85 3.79
CA TYR A 539 24.01 -23.94 3.77
C TYR A 539 24.55 -24.18 2.37
N PHE A 540 25.87 -24.26 2.29
CA PHE A 540 26.65 -24.61 1.11
C PHE A 540 27.04 -26.08 1.22
N VAL A 541 26.40 -26.91 0.40
CA VAL A 541 26.46 -28.36 0.54
C VAL A 541 27.20 -28.94 -0.65
N ALA A 542 28.35 -29.56 -0.37
CA ALA A 542 29.07 -30.40 -1.32
C ALA A 542 28.71 -31.86 -1.04
N VAL A 543 28.18 -32.56 -2.04
CA VAL A 543 27.75 -33.94 -1.88
C VAL A 543 28.97 -34.86 -1.98
N PRO A 544 29.21 -35.75 -0.99
CA PRO A 544 30.36 -36.64 -1.03
C PRO A 544 30.21 -37.72 -2.12
N LYS A 545 31.37 -38.31 -2.46
CA LYS A 545 31.50 -39.42 -3.41
C LYS A 545 30.83 -40.71 -2.94
#